data_AF-A0A2G5E7J1-F1
#
_entry.id   AF-A0A2G5E7J1-F1
#
_cell.length_a   1.000
_cell.length_b   1.000
_cell.length_c   1.000
_cell.angle_alpha   90.00
_cell.angle_beta   90.00
_cell.angle_gamma   90.00
#
_symmetry.space_group_name_H-M   'P 1'
#
loop_
_entity.id
_entity.type
_entity.pdbx_description
1 polymer ?
#
loop_
_entity_poly.entity_id
_entity_poly.type
_entity_poly.pdbx_seq_one_letter_code
_entity_poly.pdbx_strand_id
1 'polypeptide(L)'
;MGRLYFVMFYAYILTLLSQEIPIAAYMLTSSQSIIDGKTLVSKGASFELGFFSPPSSKHRYFGIWYKPVSVQTVVWVANRDSPITDTSGALKIGSTGNIVVVNQNDSVVIWSSKSTSSNIAVENLIIELLDSGNLVLRDVRIEDPEKYLWQSFDYPGDTLLPGMKLGWKSKTGMNNYMQSWRNSDDPSLGDYTFGIELTEYPESVILTNKSIKYYRSGPWNGLQFSGAPDMSRNRVFHYELVHNPDEVYYIYKVTDPSVTLRVVLTQTSTEGHLQRFTWVNQTQSWLLLVSIPRDRCDDYALCGAYSTCEVMTEPVCQCLKGFKPKSPQDWNETDWSQGCKRETFLNCSQGEGFLKYTGVKLPDTTGTRVNRSMDLEECGVNCLKNCSCVAYSSSDISGSGSGCVMWFTDLIDIRQMDGAGEDLYIRMAASELVSESKSKGKELVVIIVIIIAIVAAMVVLALGSWFFLKKRRAKGVHEKEDFELPVFDLVTIKSATSNFAEENLLGEGGFGPVYKGKLEGDQEIAVKRLSKSSIQGFSEFKNEVILISKLQHKNLVKLIGCCIQGEEKMLVYEYMPNKSLDAFIFVSNFLFMQMKQTADCLTGKSDLTLF
;
A
#
# COMPACT_ATOMS: atom_id res chain seq x y z
N MET A 1 36.41 -58.26 31.66
CA MET A 1 35.29 -57.42 31.17
C MET A 1 35.76 -56.18 30.37
N GLY A 2 36.79 -55.43 30.78
CA GLY A 2 37.17 -54.16 30.13
C GLY A 2 37.54 -54.19 28.64
N ARG A 3 38.12 -55.29 28.11
CA ARG A 3 38.47 -55.39 26.68
C ARG A 3 37.26 -55.49 25.75
N LEU A 4 36.15 -56.09 26.21
CA LEU A 4 34.94 -56.23 25.39
C LEU A 4 34.22 -54.89 25.24
N TYR A 5 34.15 -54.09 26.31
CA TYR A 5 33.60 -52.73 26.27
C TYR A 5 34.41 -51.81 25.35
N PHE A 6 35.73 -51.95 25.32
CA PHE A 6 36.59 -51.13 24.47
C PHE A 6 36.39 -51.43 22.98
N VAL A 7 36.21 -52.71 22.62
CA VAL A 7 35.92 -53.12 21.22
C VAL A 7 34.52 -52.69 20.81
N MET A 8 33.52 -52.81 21.69
CA MET A 8 32.15 -52.35 21.42
C MET A 8 32.08 -50.83 21.26
N PHE A 9 32.87 -50.08 22.04
CA PHE A 9 32.96 -48.62 21.92
C PHE A 9 33.62 -48.18 20.61
N TYR A 10 34.70 -48.84 20.19
CA TYR A 10 35.34 -48.58 18.90
C TYR A 10 34.44 -48.97 17.72
N ALA A 11 33.71 -50.08 17.82
CA ALA A 11 32.73 -50.49 16.81
C ALA A 11 31.58 -49.47 16.71
N TYR A 12 31.12 -48.95 17.85
CA TYR A 12 30.08 -47.91 17.90
C TYR A 12 30.55 -46.57 17.29
N ILE A 13 31.80 -46.16 17.58
CA ILE A 13 32.41 -44.98 16.96
C ILE A 13 32.62 -45.18 15.46
N LEU A 14 33.06 -46.37 15.01
CA LEU A 14 33.18 -46.69 13.58
C LEU A 14 31.82 -46.69 12.88
N THR A 15 30.74 -47.14 13.53
CA THR A 15 29.37 -47.04 12.96
C THR A 15 28.84 -45.61 12.91
N LEU A 16 29.25 -44.74 13.85
CA LEU A 16 28.93 -43.31 13.83
C LEU A 16 29.76 -42.55 12.77
N LEU A 17 31.00 -42.96 12.54
CA LEU A 17 31.89 -42.39 11.50
C LEU A 17 31.58 -42.93 10.09
N SER A 18 30.91 -44.09 9.96
CA SER A 18 30.48 -44.65 8.68
C SER A 18 29.09 -44.20 8.24
N GLN A 19 28.41 -43.35 9.02
CA GLN A 19 27.24 -42.62 8.53
C GLN A 19 27.74 -41.47 7.65
N GLU A 20 27.96 -41.73 6.37
CA GLU A 20 27.95 -40.66 5.38
C GLU A 20 26.59 -39.97 5.51
N ILE A 21 26.58 -38.73 6.00
CA ILE A 21 25.40 -37.87 5.85
C ILE A 21 25.19 -37.78 4.33
N PRO A 22 24.06 -38.26 3.79
CA PRO A 22 23.82 -38.15 2.36
C PRO A 22 23.74 -36.65 2.04
N ILE A 23 24.83 -36.09 1.52
CA ILE A 23 24.82 -34.76 0.96
C ILE A 23 23.91 -34.87 -0.25
N ALA A 24 22.71 -34.30 -0.14
CA ALA A 24 21.80 -34.24 -1.27
C ALA A 24 22.54 -33.56 -2.42
N ALA A 25 22.62 -34.24 -3.56
CA ALA A 25 23.28 -33.69 -4.73
C ALA A 25 22.55 -32.41 -5.16
N TYR A 26 23.30 -31.40 -5.58
CA TYR A 26 22.75 -30.14 -6.13
C TYR A 26 22.85 -30.10 -7.67
N MET A 27 23.57 -31.06 -8.26
CA MET A 27 23.71 -31.22 -9.70
C MET A 27 23.55 -32.69 -10.11
N LEU A 28 23.06 -32.90 -11.34
CA LEU A 28 22.89 -34.20 -11.97
C LEU A 28 23.69 -34.24 -13.27
N THR A 29 24.59 -35.22 -13.40
CA THR A 29 25.32 -35.47 -14.66
C THR A 29 24.48 -36.31 -15.62
N SER A 30 24.89 -36.39 -16.90
CA SER A 30 24.20 -37.18 -17.92
C SER A 30 24.15 -38.68 -17.65
N SER A 31 25.00 -39.21 -16.78
CA SER A 31 24.99 -40.62 -16.37
C SER A 31 23.98 -40.94 -15.25
N GLN A 32 23.40 -39.91 -14.63
CA GLN A 32 22.56 -40.03 -13.45
C GLN A 32 21.09 -39.73 -13.77
N SER A 33 20.20 -40.24 -12.92
CA SER A 33 18.78 -39.96 -12.96
C SER A 33 18.22 -39.74 -11.56
N ILE A 34 17.13 -38.97 -11.48
CA ILE A 34 16.32 -38.81 -10.27
C ILE A 34 15.07 -39.66 -10.48
N ILE A 35 14.97 -40.76 -9.75
CA ILE A 35 13.77 -41.60 -9.70
C ILE A 35 12.83 -41.10 -8.61
N ASP A 36 11.57 -41.51 -8.69
CA ASP A 36 10.59 -41.27 -7.63
C ASP A 36 11.13 -41.67 -6.23
N GLY A 37 10.90 -40.80 -5.24
CA GLY A 37 11.42 -40.92 -3.87
C GLY A 37 12.82 -40.32 -3.65
N LYS A 38 13.54 -39.93 -4.71
CA LYS A 38 14.80 -39.18 -4.61
C LYS A 38 14.59 -37.71 -5.00
N THR A 39 15.44 -36.84 -4.45
CA THR A 39 15.38 -35.39 -4.69
C THR A 39 16.76 -34.80 -4.98
N LEU A 40 16.75 -33.63 -5.60
CA LEU A 40 17.90 -32.74 -5.78
C LEU A 40 17.66 -31.48 -4.93
N VAL A 41 18.69 -31.00 -4.23
CA VAL A 41 18.58 -29.86 -3.31
C VAL A 41 19.54 -28.77 -3.75
N SER A 42 19.09 -27.52 -3.79
CA SER A 42 19.97 -26.39 -4.13
C SER A 42 21.11 -26.24 -3.12
N LYS A 43 22.25 -25.63 -3.50
CA LYS A 43 23.46 -25.56 -2.67
C LYS A 43 23.22 -24.98 -1.27
N GLY A 44 22.46 -23.90 -1.18
CA GLY A 44 22.04 -23.23 0.05
C GLY A 44 20.78 -23.82 0.69
N ALA A 45 20.30 -24.97 0.20
CA ALA A 45 19.11 -25.65 0.70
C ALA A 45 17.84 -24.78 0.71
N SER A 46 17.74 -23.82 -0.23
CA SER A 46 16.58 -22.95 -0.40
C SER A 46 15.43 -23.64 -1.14
N PHE A 47 15.79 -24.48 -2.12
CA PHE A 47 14.84 -25.21 -2.96
C PHE A 47 15.18 -26.70 -3.03
N GLU A 48 14.14 -27.49 -3.28
CA GLU A 48 14.22 -28.92 -3.49
C GLU A 48 13.37 -29.30 -4.70
N LEU A 49 13.86 -30.29 -5.46
CA LEU A 49 13.27 -30.76 -6.71
C LEU A 49 13.08 -32.27 -6.66
N GLY A 50 11.92 -32.75 -7.09
CA GLY A 50 11.64 -34.17 -7.19
C GLY A 50 10.21 -34.50 -7.60
N PHE A 51 9.82 -35.76 -7.43
CA PHE A 51 8.45 -36.22 -7.67
C PHE A 51 7.54 -35.97 -6.47
N PHE A 52 6.34 -35.44 -6.72
CA PHE A 52 5.34 -35.19 -5.71
C PHE A 52 3.94 -35.55 -6.21
N SER A 53 2.98 -35.59 -5.27
CA SER A 53 1.55 -35.70 -5.55
C SER A 53 0.79 -34.62 -4.79
N PRO A 54 -0.15 -33.93 -5.43
CA PRO A 54 -1.11 -33.10 -4.71
C PRO A 54 -1.90 -33.93 -3.68
N PRO A 55 -2.39 -33.32 -2.57
CA PRO A 55 -2.97 -34.05 -1.45
C PRO A 55 -4.12 -35.01 -1.80
N SER A 56 -4.97 -34.64 -2.75
CA SER A 56 -6.14 -35.45 -3.14
C SER A 56 -5.92 -36.28 -4.42
N SER A 57 -4.70 -36.28 -4.99
CA SER A 57 -4.39 -36.95 -6.25
C SER A 57 -3.32 -38.04 -6.07
N LYS A 58 -3.46 -39.14 -6.82
CA LYS A 58 -2.41 -40.18 -6.93
C LYS A 58 -1.47 -39.93 -8.11
N HIS A 59 -1.76 -38.93 -8.93
CA HIS A 59 -0.90 -38.55 -10.02
C HIS A 59 0.46 -38.05 -9.50
N ARG A 60 1.53 -38.42 -10.21
CA ARG A 60 2.88 -37.95 -9.92
C ARG A 60 3.28 -36.85 -10.90
N TYR A 61 3.83 -35.80 -10.32
CA TYR A 61 4.38 -34.66 -11.04
C TYR A 61 5.81 -34.44 -10.60
N PHE A 62 6.64 -33.93 -11.50
CA PHE A 62 7.99 -33.51 -11.21
C PHE A 62 8.01 -31.99 -11.04
N GLY A 63 8.46 -31.51 -9.88
CA GLY A 63 8.37 -30.09 -9.55
C GLY A 63 9.39 -29.62 -8.54
N ILE A 64 9.45 -28.30 -8.38
CA ILE A 64 10.33 -27.57 -7.46
C ILE A 64 9.48 -27.03 -6.32
N TRP A 65 9.95 -27.11 -5.08
CA TRP A 65 9.32 -26.51 -3.91
C TRP A 65 10.35 -25.87 -2.98
N TYR A 66 9.88 -25.02 -2.07
CA TYR A 66 10.70 -24.48 -0.99
C TYR A 66 11.07 -25.60 -0.01
N LYS A 67 12.38 -25.79 0.23
CA LYS A 67 12.85 -26.76 1.22
C LYS A 67 12.66 -26.32 2.69
N PRO A 68 12.89 -25.05 3.08
CA PRO A 68 12.76 -24.64 4.49
C PRO A 68 11.30 -24.43 4.94
N VAL A 69 10.34 -24.50 4.02
CA VAL A 69 8.92 -24.30 4.30
C VAL A 69 8.29 -25.64 4.68
N SER A 70 7.69 -25.71 5.86
CA SER A 70 7.13 -26.97 6.42
C SER A 70 5.92 -27.49 5.65
N VAL A 71 5.14 -26.60 5.03
CA VAL A 71 4.03 -26.96 4.14
C VAL A 71 4.55 -27.04 2.72
N GLN A 72 4.39 -28.19 2.06
CA GLN A 72 4.88 -28.39 0.70
C GLN A 72 4.29 -27.34 -0.24
N THR A 73 5.15 -26.40 -0.67
CA THR A 73 4.76 -25.25 -1.50
C THR A 73 5.50 -25.35 -2.82
N VAL A 74 4.82 -25.94 -3.81
CA VAL A 74 5.35 -26.14 -5.17
C VAL A 74 5.33 -24.81 -5.91
N VAL A 75 6.43 -24.50 -6.61
CA VAL A 75 6.63 -23.23 -7.34
C VAL A 75 6.85 -23.42 -8.83
N TRP A 76 7.08 -24.67 -9.27
CA TRP A 76 7.24 -25.01 -10.68
C TRP A 76 6.93 -26.49 -10.90
N VAL A 77 6.32 -26.85 -12.03
CA VAL A 77 5.94 -28.22 -12.39
C VAL A 77 6.26 -28.47 -13.86
N ALA A 78 7.01 -29.53 -14.16
CA ALA A 78 7.40 -29.90 -15.52
C ALA A 78 6.22 -30.48 -16.32
N ASN A 79 5.70 -31.62 -15.86
CA ASN A 79 4.72 -32.43 -16.57
C ASN A 79 3.27 -32.12 -16.17
N ARG A 80 2.93 -30.83 -16.08
CA ARG A 80 1.65 -30.34 -15.55
C ARG A 80 0.40 -30.91 -16.24
N ASP A 81 0.44 -31.07 -17.56
CA ASP A 81 -0.68 -31.61 -18.36
C ASP A 81 -0.52 -33.09 -18.71
N SER A 82 0.54 -33.73 -18.21
CA SER A 82 0.87 -35.13 -18.50
C SER A 82 1.33 -35.82 -17.22
N PRO A 83 0.42 -36.02 -16.25
CA PRO A 83 0.75 -36.71 -15.01
C PRO A 83 1.20 -38.14 -15.25
N ILE A 84 2.05 -38.65 -14.35
CA ILE A 84 2.37 -40.09 -14.28
C ILE A 84 1.36 -40.76 -13.36
N THR A 85 0.88 -41.94 -13.71
CA THR A 85 -0.16 -42.67 -12.96
C THR A 85 0.38 -43.58 -11.86
N ASP A 86 1.71 -43.77 -11.82
CA ASP A 86 2.42 -44.62 -10.88
C ASP A 86 3.74 -43.97 -10.45
N THR A 87 4.54 -44.66 -9.63
CA THR A 87 5.84 -44.20 -9.14
C THR A 87 7.01 -44.58 -10.06
N SER A 88 6.73 -44.84 -11.35
CA SER A 88 7.76 -45.20 -12.33
C SER A 88 8.49 -43.98 -12.90
N GLY A 89 8.21 -42.77 -12.44
CA GLY A 89 8.84 -41.56 -12.98
C GLY A 89 10.36 -41.52 -12.77
N ALA A 90 11.07 -41.06 -13.80
CA ALA A 90 12.48 -40.69 -13.72
C ALA A 90 12.76 -39.40 -14.50
N LEU A 91 13.59 -38.51 -13.93
CA LEU A 91 14.15 -37.34 -14.62
C LEU A 91 15.63 -37.56 -14.91
N LYS A 92 16.06 -37.26 -16.14
CA LYS A 92 17.45 -37.36 -16.58
C LYS A 92 17.75 -36.48 -17.78
N ILE A 93 19.01 -36.47 -18.20
CA ILE A 93 19.41 -35.93 -19.50
C ILE A 93 19.18 -37.03 -20.56
N GLY A 94 18.35 -36.72 -21.56
CA GLY A 94 18.07 -37.62 -22.67
C GLY A 94 19.24 -37.73 -23.65
N SER A 95 19.19 -38.69 -24.56
CA SER A 95 20.22 -38.90 -25.59
C SER A 95 20.40 -37.70 -26.54
N THR A 96 19.39 -36.84 -26.65
CA THR A 96 19.44 -35.60 -27.43
C THR A 96 19.96 -34.39 -26.64
N GLY A 97 20.40 -34.59 -25.40
CA GLY A 97 20.90 -33.52 -24.53
C GLY A 97 19.81 -32.67 -23.86
N ASN A 98 18.54 -33.05 -23.96
CA ASN A 98 17.42 -32.36 -23.30
C ASN A 98 17.18 -32.89 -21.88
N ILE A 99 16.60 -32.08 -21.00
CA ILE A 99 16.00 -32.59 -19.76
C ILE A 99 14.73 -33.35 -20.16
N VAL A 100 14.60 -34.60 -19.71
CA VAL A 100 13.42 -35.42 -19.98
C VAL A 100 12.86 -36.01 -18.70
N VAL A 101 11.53 -36.08 -18.62
CA VAL A 101 10.79 -36.91 -17.67
C VAL A 101 10.27 -38.12 -18.43
N VAL A 102 10.62 -39.30 -17.97
CA VAL A 102 10.31 -40.60 -18.58
C VAL A 102 9.70 -41.53 -17.55
N ASN A 103 9.11 -42.63 -18.01
CA ASN A 103 8.81 -43.77 -17.15
C ASN A 103 10.07 -44.62 -16.91
N GLN A 104 10.04 -45.53 -15.93
CA GLN A 104 11.23 -46.24 -15.42
C GLN A 104 11.96 -47.05 -16.50
N ASN A 105 11.25 -47.45 -17.55
CA ASN A 105 11.79 -48.26 -18.64
C ASN A 105 12.22 -47.42 -19.85
N ASP A 106 12.22 -46.09 -19.74
CA ASP A 106 12.49 -45.15 -20.84
C ASP A 106 11.60 -45.34 -22.08
N SER A 107 10.49 -46.07 -21.95
CA SER A 107 9.66 -46.42 -23.09
C SER A 107 8.78 -45.27 -23.56
N VAL A 108 8.51 -44.30 -22.67
CA VAL A 108 7.70 -43.12 -22.96
C VAL A 108 8.34 -41.87 -22.38
N VAL A 109 8.53 -40.85 -23.22
CA VAL A 109 8.89 -39.49 -22.80
C VAL A 109 7.61 -38.74 -22.47
N ILE A 110 7.42 -38.45 -21.19
CA ILE A 110 6.25 -37.75 -20.65
C ILE A 110 6.40 -36.24 -20.82
N TRP A 111 7.61 -35.71 -20.65
CA TRP A 111 7.93 -34.29 -20.81
C TRP A 111 9.38 -34.12 -21.27
N SER A 112 9.66 -33.03 -22.00
CA SER A 112 11.00 -32.65 -22.43
C SER A 112 11.16 -31.13 -22.47
N SER A 113 12.35 -30.63 -22.12
CA SER A 113 12.71 -29.20 -22.16
C SER A 113 12.72 -28.59 -23.56
N LYS A 114 12.73 -29.43 -24.62
CA LYS A 114 12.77 -29.03 -26.03
C LYS A 114 13.79 -27.91 -26.31
N SER A 115 14.98 -28.04 -25.75
CA SER A 115 16.09 -27.10 -25.92
C SER A 115 16.61 -27.16 -27.36
N THR A 116 17.11 -26.03 -27.86
CA THR A 116 17.72 -25.96 -29.19
C THR A 116 18.93 -26.89 -29.26
N SER A 117 19.09 -27.64 -30.36
CA SER A 117 20.22 -28.54 -30.55
C SER A 117 21.54 -27.79 -30.35
N SER A 118 22.30 -28.17 -29.32
CA SER A 118 23.63 -27.62 -29.06
C SER A 118 24.69 -28.58 -29.60
N ASN A 119 25.82 -28.07 -30.08
CA ASN A 119 26.98 -28.88 -30.49
C ASN A 119 27.76 -29.43 -29.28
N ILE A 120 27.18 -29.39 -28.08
CA ILE A 120 27.84 -29.78 -26.83
C ILE A 120 27.61 -31.27 -26.63
N ALA A 121 28.71 -32.01 -26.41
CA ALA A 121 28.63 -33.43 -26.10
C ALA A 121 27.85 -33.65 -24.80
N VAL A 122 26.89 -34.58 -24.81
CA VAL A 122 25.96 -34.86 -23.70
C VAL A 122 26.69 -35.18 -22.38
N GLU A 123 27.88 -35.75 -22.46
CA GLU A 123 28.77 -36.01 -21.32
C GLU A 123 29.19 -34.76 -20.54
N ASN A 124 29.22 -33.60 -21.20
CA ASN A 124 29.55 -32.30 -20.58
C ASN A 124 28.32 -31.57 -20.03
N LEU A 125 27.11 -32.11 -20.22
CA LEU A 125 25.88 -31.48 -19.76
C LEU A 125 25.56 -31.86 -18.32
N ILE A 126 25.09 -30.87 -17.57
CA ILE A 126 24.59 -31.04 -16.21
C ILE A 126 23.25 -30.33 -16.04
N ILE A 127 22.43 -30.90 -15.17
CA ILE A 127 21.24 -30.25 -14.61
C ILE A 127 21.64 -29.71 -13.23
N GLU A 128 21.41 -28.42 -12.98
CA GLU A 128 21.70 -27.80 -11.69
C GLU A 128 20.46 -27.05 -11.17
N LEU A 129 20.14 -27.23 -9.88
CA LEU A 129 19.14 -26.44 -9.19
C LEU A 129 19.83 -25.31 -8.42
N LEU A 130 19.63 -24.07 -8.86
CA LEU A 130 20.22 -22.88 -8.24
C LEU A 130 19.44 -22.47 -6.99
N ASP A 131 20.08 -21.70 -6.09
CA ASP A 131 19.43 -21.18 -4.88
C ASP A 131 18.36 -20.12 -5.15
N SER A 132 18.26 -19.63 -6.39
CA SER A 132 17.13 -18.83 -6.86
C SER A 132 15.87 -19.67 -7.13
N GLY A 133 15.99 -21.00 -7.17
CA GLY A 133 14.94 -21.92 -7.63
C GLY A 133 14.95 -22.15 -9.15
N ASN A 134 15.90 -21.55 -9.88
CA ASN A 134 16.06 -21.77 -11.31
C ASN A 134 16.70 -23.14 -11.57
N LEU A 135 16.02 -24.00 -12.31
CA LEU A 135 16.53 -25.28 -12.78
C LEU A 135 17.15 -25.08 -14.15
N VAL A 136 18.45 -25.34 -14.28
CA VAL A 136 19.20 -25.01 -15.50
C VAL A 136 19.84 -26.24 -16.11
N LEU A 137 19.86 -26.26 -17.44
CA LEU A 137 20.66 -27.18 -18.24
C LEU A 137 21.83 -26.39 -18.82
N ARG A 138 23.06 -26.79 -18.49
CA ARG A 138 24.27 -26.08 -18.95
C ARG A 138 25.44 -27.03 -19.19
N ASP A 139 26.42 -26.52 -19.93
CA ASP A 139 27.74 -27.12 -19.99
C ASP A 139 28.42 -26.97 -18.62
N VAL A 140 28.97 -28.05 -18.09
CA VAL A 140 29.68 -28.07 -16.80
C VAL A 140 30.81 -27.04 -16.74
N ARG A 141 31.41 -26.71 -17.89
CA ARG A 141 32.54 -25.76 -18.02
C ARG A 141 32.11 -24.29 -18.08
N ILE A 142 30.81 -24.03 -18.27
CA ILE A 142 30.26 -22.69 -18.47
C ILE A 142 29.33 -22.35 -17.31
N GLU A 143 29.69 -21.34 -16.52
CA GLU A 143 28.86 -20.84 -15.41
C GLU A 143 28.02 -19.60 -15.78
N ASP A 144 28.30 -19.00 -16.95
CA ASP A 144 27.64 -17.81 -17.48
C ASP A 144 26.12 -18.03 -17.70
N PRO A 145 25.25 -17.33 -16.95
CA PRO A 145 23.79 -17.50 -17.05
C PRO A 145 23.20 -17.20 -18.43
N GLU A 146 23.84 -16.32 -19.21
CA GLU A 146 23.38 -15.97 -20.56
C GLU A 146 23.64 -17.10 -21.57
N LYS A 147 24.39 -18.14 -21.17
CA LYS A 147 24.75 -19.29 -22.02
C LYS A 147 24.11 -20.60 -21.57
N TYR A 148 23.14 -20.53 -20.66
CA TYR A 148 22.35 -21.71 -20.32
C TYR A 148 21.61 -22.23 -21.56
N LEU A 149 21.62 -23.55 -21.74
CA LEU A 149 20.94 -24.19 -22.86
C LEU A 149 19.42 -24.20 -22.66
N TRP A 150 19.00 -24.23 -21.40
CA TRP A 150 17.61 -24.14 -20.98
C TRP A 150 17.53 -23.76 -19.51
N GLN A 151 16.46 -23.08 -19.13
CA GLN A 151 16.19 -22.71 -17.75
C GLN A 151 14.68 -22.70 -17.44
N SER A 152 14.30 -23.13 -16.24
CA SER A 152 12.89 -23.15 -15.82
C SER A 152 12.28 -21.74 -15.70
N PHE A 153 13.11 -20.73 -15.44
CA PHE A 153 12.68 -19.34 -15.33
C PHE A 153 12.09 -18.76 -16.63
N ASP A 154 12.41 -19.35 -17.79
CA ASP A 154 11.80 -18.99 -19.07
C ASP A 154 10.44 -19.68 -19.30
N TYR A 155 10.06 -20.63 -18.45
CA TYR A 155 8.80 -21.37 -18.55
C TYR A 155 8.07 -21.37 -17.19
N PRO A 156 7.61 -20.19 -16.73
CA PRO A 156 6.91 -20.06 -15.46
C PRO A 156 5.64 -20.93 -15.41
N GLY A 157 5.32 -21.41 -14.21
CA GLY A 157 4.03 -22.04 -13.91
C GLY A 157 3.00 -21.01 -13.45
N ASP A 158 2.36 -21.29 -12.33
CA ASP A 158 1.47 -20.38 -11.61
C ASP A 158 2.21 -19.46 -10.63
N THR A 159 3.51 -19.66 -10.42
CA THR A 159 4.31 -18.93 -9.43
C THR A 159 5.44 -18.14 -10.08
N LEU A 160 5.63 -16.90 -9.62
CA LEU A 160 6.77 -16.04 -9.95
C LEU A 160 7.65 -15.87 -8.70
N LEU A 161 8.89 -16.33 -8.81
CA LEU A 161 9.94 -16.22 -7.79
C LEU A 161 10.75 -14.91 -7.94
N PRO A 162 11.47 -14.49 -6.90
CA PRO A 162 12.36 -13.33 -7.00
C PRO A 162 13.39 -13.52 -8.13
N GLY A 163 13.58 -12.49 -8.95
CA GLY A 163 14.52 -12.53 -10.07
C GLY A 163 14.00 -13.15 -11.37
N MET A 164 12.82 -13.76 -11.38
CA MET A 164 12.18 -14.22 -12.62
C MET A 164 11.71 -13.03 -13.48
N LYS A 165 11.92 -13.13 -14.80
CA LYS A 165 11.48 -12.13 -15.78
C LYS A 165 10.16 -12.55 -16.42
N LEU A 166 9.13 -11.70 -16.29
CA LEU A 166 7.81 -11.89 -16.88
C LEU A 166 7.58 -10.87 -18.00
N GLY A 167 7.51 -11.29 -19.26
CA GLY A 167 7.33 -10.40 -20.40
C GLY A 167 8.05 -10.87 -21.66
N TRP A 168 8.44 -9.91 -22.50
CA TRP A 168 8.79 -10.12 -23.90
C TRP A 168 10.29 -9.99 -24.17
N LYS A 169 10.81 -10.87 -25.02
CA LYS A 169 12.16 -10.77 -25.62
C LYS A 169 12.04 -10.52 -27.13
N SER A 170 12.36 -9.31 -27.59
CA SER A 170 12.14 -8.84 -28.96
C SER A 170 12.78 -9.74 -30.02
N LYS A 171 14.02 -10.21 -29.80
CA LYS A 171 14.77 -11.04 -30.78
C LYS A 171 14.17 -12.42 -31.02
N THR A 172 13.53 -13.00 -30.00
CA THR A 172 13.01 -14.38 -30.06
C THR A 172 11.49 -14.42 -30.22
N GLY A 173 10.80 -13.29 -29.98
CA GLY A 173 9.35 -13.23 -29.87
C GLY A 173 8.79 -13.95 -28.65
N MET A 174 9.65 -14.41 -27.74
CA MET A 174 9.25 -15.15 -26.54
C MET A 174 8.51 -14.22 -25.56
N ASN A 175 7.36 -14.69 -25.08
CA ASN A 175 6.58 -14.04 -24.03
C ASN A 175 6.43 -14.98 -22.83
N ASN A 176 7.08 -14.62 -21.72
CA ASN A 176 6.97 -15.33 -20.46
C ASN A 176 5.77 -14.78 -19.68
N TYR A 177 4.77 -15.61 -19.41
CA TYR A 177 3.58 -15.28 -18.64
C TYR A 177 3.24 -16.41 -17.66
N MET A 178 2.63 -16.09 -16.52
CA MET A 178 2.17 -17.08 -15.56
C MET A 178 0.83 -17.66 -16.00
N GLN A 179 0.56 -18.91 -15.65
CA GLN A 179 -0.74 -19.54 -15.86
C GLN A 179 -1.13 -20.37 -14.65
N SER A 180 -2.33 -20.11 -14.13
CA SER A 180 -2.87 -20.75 -12.93
C SER A 180 -2.87 -22.26 -13.03
N TRP A 181 -2.86 -22.92 -11.88
CA TRP A 181 -3.30 -24.31 -11.78
C TRP A 181 -4.81 -24.39 -12.01
N ARG A 182 -5.32 -25.54 -12.44
CA ARG A 182 -6.76 -25.75 -12.63
C ARG A 182 -7.52 -25.61 -11.30
N ASN A 183 -6.92 -26.07 -10.21
CA ASN A 183 -7.37 -25.85 -8.83
C ASN A 183 -6.23 -26.20 -7.85
N SER A 184 -6.48 -26.15 -6.54
CA SER A 184 -5.48 -26.42 -5.50
C SER A 184 -4.87 -27.82 -5.54
N ASP A 185 -5.54 -28.79 -6.17
CA ASP A 185 -5.12 -30.19 -6.22
C ASP A 185 -4.77 -30.70 -7.63
N ASP A 186 -4.94 -29.88 -8.67
CA ASP A 186 -4.63 -30.22 -10.05
C ASP A 186 -3.74 -29.13 -10.70
N PRO A 187 -2.43 -29.40 -10.88
CA PRO A 187 -1.49 -28.46 -11.45
C PRO A 187 -1.61 -28.28 -12.98
N SER A 188 -2.54 -29.00 -13.64
CA SER A 188 -2.82 -28.81 -15.05
C SER A 188 -3.15 -27.36 -15.39
N LEU A 189 -3.07 -27.00 -16.68
CA LEU A 189 -3.34 -25.65 -17.15
C LEU A 189 -4.75 -25.17 -16.73
N GLY A 190 -4.78 -24.13 -15.88
CA GLY A 190 -5.98 -23.37 -15.55
C GLY A 190 -6.34 -22.35 -16.63
N ASP A 191 -7.39 -21.57 -16.37
CA ASP A 191 -8.03 -20.69 -17.35
C ASP A 191 -7.49 -19.26 -17.31
N TYR A 192 -6.80 -18.90 -16.22
CA TYR A 192 -6.26 -17.56 -15.99
C TYR A 192 -4.77 -17.48 -16.32
N THR A 193 -4.37 -16.42 -17.00
CA THR A 193 -2.97 -16.08 -17.24
C THR A 193 -2.65 -14.68 -16.73
N PHE A 194 -1.40 -14.45 -16.33
CA PHE A 194 -0.91 -13.13 -15.93
C PHE A 194 0.39 -12.81 -16.65
N GLY A 195 0.48 -11.63 -17.27
CA GLY A 195 1.64 -11.23 -18.05
C GLY A 195 1.63 -9.75 -18.40
N ILE A 196 2.63 -9.33 -19.18
CA ILE A 196 2.73 -7.97 -19.70
C ILE A 196 2.06 -7.90 -21.07
N GLU A 197 1.12 -6.98 -21.24
CA GLU A 197 0.59 -6.59 -22.54
C GLU A 197 1.49 -5.52 -23.17
N LEU A 198 1.97 -5.80 -24.37
CA LEU A 198 2.96 -4.97 -25.05
C LEU A 198 2.27 -3.91 -25.92
N THR A 199 2.16 -2.70 -25.39
CA THR A 199 1.76 -1.48 -26.12
C THR A 199 2.91 -0.46 -26.09
N GLU A 200 2.75 0.74 -26.67
CA GLU A 200 3.73 1.82 -26.45
C GLU A 200 3.83 2.24 -24.97
N TYR A 201 2.79 1.92 -24.18
CA TYR A 201 2.75 2.16 -22.74
C TYR A 201 2.37 0.89 -21.96
N PRO A 202 3.31 -0.05 -21.77
CA PRO A 202 3.00 -1.41 -21.33
C PRO A 202 2.30 -1.50 -19.98
N GLU A 203 1.45 -2.52 -19.85
CA GLU A 203 0.63 -2.79 -18.68
C GLU A 203 0.73 -4.26 -18.29
N SER A 204 0.53 -4.60 -17.02
CA SER A 204 0.28 -6.00 -16.64
C SER A 204 -1.22 -6.30 -16.63
N VAL A 205 -1.60 -7.49 -17.11
CA VAL A 205 -2.99 -7.92 -17.28
C VAL A 205 -3.19 -9.34 -16.76
N ILE A 206 -4.39 -9.60 -16.23
CA ILE A 206 -4.90 -10.97 -16.06
C ILE A 206 -5.88 -11.23 -17.20
N LEU A 207 -5.68 -12.32 -17.93
CA LEU A 207 -6.61 -12.77 -18.96
C LEU A 207 -7.31 -14.04 -18.49
N THR A 208 -8.60 -14.17 -18.80
CA THR A 208 -9.35 -15.44 -18.70
C THR A 208 -9.54 -16.04 -20.09
N ASN A 209 -9.52 -17.37 -20.18
CA ASN A 209 -9.53 -18.11 -21.45
C ASN A 209 -8.44 -17.64 -22.43
N LYS A 210 -7.31 -17.15 -21.89
CA LYS A 210 -6.13 -16.62 -22.62
C LYS A 210 -6.35 -15.39 -23.49
N SER A 211 -7.56 -14.83 -23.58
CA SER A 211 -7.86 -13.73 -24.52
C SER A 211 -8.78 -12.64 -23.97
N ILE A 212 -9.59 -12.95 -22.95
CA ILE A 212 -10.54 -12.00 -22.38
C ILE A 212 -9.86 -11.28 -21.23
N LYS A 213 -9.70 -9.95 -21.33
CA LYS A 213 -9.17 -9.12 -20.24
C LYS A 213 -10.09 -9.22 -19.02
N TYR A 214 -9.57 -9.75 -17.93
CA TYR A 214 -10.25 -9.88 -16.64
C TYR A 214 -9.85 -8.74 -15.69
N TYR A 215 -8.57 -8.39 -15.69
CA TYR A 215 -8.00 -7.30 -14.89
C TYR A 215 -6.89 -6.59 -15.66
N ARG A 216 -6.73 -5.30 -15.39
CA ARG A 216 -5.63 -4.47 -15.89
C ARG A 216 -5.01 -3.68 -14.74
N SER A 217 -3.68 -3.72 -14.64
CA SER A 217 -2.94 -2.98 -13.61
C SER A 217 -2.79 -1.49 -13.88
N GLY A 218 -3.03 -1.03 -15.11
CA GLY A 218 -2.60 0.29 -15.54
C GLY A 218 -1.18 0.27 -16.12
N PRO A 219 -0.78 1.32 -16.86
CA PRO A 219 0.58 1.44 -17.34
C PRO A 219 1.59 1.69 -16.23
N TRP A 220 2.85 1.35 -16.53
CA TRP A 220 3.99 1.65 -15.67
C TRP A 220 4.38 3.13 -15.74
N ASN A 221 4.25 3.85 -14.62
CA ASN A 221 4.45 5.30 -14.55
C ASN A 221 5.86 5.72 -14.09
N GLY A 222 6.86 4.85 -14.24
CA GLY A 222 8.23 5.08 -13.76
C GLY A 222 8.48 4.62 -12.32
N LEU A 223 7.44 4.53 -11.48
CA LEU A 223 7.55 4.09 -10.09
C LEU A 223 6.72 2.83 -9.78
N GLN A 224 5.53 2.73 -10.37
CA GLN A 224 4.57 1.65 -10.13
C GLN A 224 3.59 1.52 -11.31
N PHE A 225 2.69 0.54 -11.25
CA PHE A 225 1.56 0.49 -12.18
C PHE A 225 0.42 1.37 -11.64
N SER A 226 -0.21 2.16 -12.51
CA SER A 226 -1.14 3.22 -12.11
C SER A 226 -2.32 2.75 -11.25
N GLY A 227 -2.83 1.55 -11.52
CA GLY A 227 -3.94 0.90 -10.81
C GLY A 227 -3.52 -0.06 -9.70
N ALA A 228 -2.22 -0.24 -9.42
CA ALA A 228 -1.73 -1.18 -8.40
C ALA A 228 -0.82 -0.53 -7.34
N PRO A 229 -1.27 0.52 -6.62
CA PRO A 229 -0.47 1.21 -5.60
C PRO A 229 -0.08 0.31 -4.43
N ASP A 230 -0.88 -0.71 -4.11
CA ASP A 230 -0.57 -1.67 -3.04
C ASP A 230 0.63 -2.56 -3.36
N MET A 231 1.03 -2.61 -4.63
CA MET A 231 2.25 -3.31 -5.04
C MET A 231 3.50 -2.45 -4.84
N SER A 232 3.38 -1.17 -4.47
CA SER A 232 4.49 -0.20 -4.37
C SER A 232 5.68 -0.68 -3.53
N ARG A 233 6.86 -0.11 -3.86
CA ARG A 233 8.13 -0.41 -3.20
C ARG A 233 7.99 -0.27 -1.68
N ASN A 234 8.36 -1.31 -0.95
CA ASN A 234 8.36 -1.32 0.50
C ASN A 234 9.64 -1.95 1.07
N ARG A 235 9.72 -2.10 2.39
CA ARG A 235 10.90 -2.65 3.06
C ARG A 235 11.14 -4.14 2.78
N VAL A 236 10.12 -4.86 2.32
CA VAL A 236 10.17 -6.31 2.07
C VAL A 236 10.56 -6.60 0.62
N PHE A 237 9.98 -5.90 -0.35
CA PHE A 237 10.24 -6.11 -1.76
C PHE A 237 10.18 -4.82 -2.57
N HIS A 238 10.80 -4.87 -3.74
CA HIS A 238 10.64 -3.87 -4.78
C HIS A 238 10.49 -4.55 -6.14
N TYR A 239 9.87 -3.86 -7.08
CA TYR A 239 9.68 -4.35 -8.44
C TYR A 239 9.92 -3.23 -9.43
N GLU A 240 10.17 -3.61 -10.67
CA GLU A 240 10.44 -2.69 -11.77
C GLU A 240 9.89 -3.28 -13.06
N LEU A 241 9.47 -2.41 -13.96
CA LEU A 241 9.26 -2.75 -15.36
C LEU A 241 10.49 -2.27 -16.15
N VAL A 242 11.26 -3.22 -16.67
CA VAL A 242 12.35 -2.90 -17.60
C VAL A 242 11.75 -2.79 -19.00
N HIS A 243 11.98 -1.67 -19.67
CA HIS A 243 11.50 -1.43 -21.03
C HIS A 243 12.65 -0.86 -21.87
N ASN A 244 13.22 -1.71 -22.73
CA ASN A 244 14.25 -1.33 -23.70
C ASN A 244 13.96 -1.99 -25.07
N PRO A 245 14.73 -1.69 -26.13
CA PRO A 245 14.47 -2.25 -27.46
C PRO A 245 14.60 -3.78 -27.56
N ASP A 246 15.40 -4.41 -26.69
CA ASP A 246 15.67 -5.85 -26.71
C ASP A 246 14.66 -6.66 -25.88
N GLU A 247 14.18 -6.10 -24.76
CA GLU A 247 13.29 -6.79 -23.82
C GLU A 247 12.36 -5.81 -23.06
N VAL A 248 11.15 -6.28 -22.78
CA VAL A 248 10.16 -5.61 -21.92
C VAL A 248 9.63 -6.60 -20.90
N TYR A 249 9.99 -6.44 -19.63
CA TYR A 249 9.60 -7.41 -18.60
C TYR A 249 9.42 -6.80 -17.23
N TYR A 250 8.51 -7.41 -16.48
CA TYR A 250 8.34 -7.23 -15.05
C TYR A 250 9.29 -8.15 -14.30
N ILE A 251 9.93 -7.62 -13.26
CA ILE A 251 10.75 -8.36 -12.31
C ILE A 251 10.52 -7.79 -10.92
N TYR A 252 10.59 -8.67 -9.92
CA TYR A 252 10.64 -8.23 -8.53
C TYR A 252 11.82 -8.87 -7.80
N LYS A 253 12.30 -8.16 -6.79
CA LYS A 253 13.41 -8.55 -5.93
C LYS A 253 12.99 -8.39 -4.47
N VAL A 254 13.56 -9.21 -3.61
CA VAL A 254 13.38 -9.12 -2.17
C VAL A 254 14.50 -8.25 -1.61
N THR A 255 14.17 -7.33 -0.70
CA THR A 255 15.14 -6.40 -0.11
C THR A 255 16.07 -7.12 0.89
N ASP A 256 15.53 -8.05 1.66
CA ASP A 256 16.26 -8.93 2.58
C ASP A 256 16.27 -10.36 2.02
N PRO A 257 17.43 -10.91 1.62
CA PRO A 257 17.53 -12.26 1.07
C PRO A 257 17.04 -13.38 2.02
N SER A 258 16.92 -13.11 3.33
CA SER A 258 16.38 -14.06 4.30
C SER A 258 14.86 -14.21 4.24
N VAL A 259 14.16 -13.27 3.59
CA VAL A 259 12.71 -13.29 3.47
C VAL A 259 12.28 -14.18 2.30
N THR A 260 11.53 -15.21 2.61
CA THR A 260 10.86 -16.02 1.60
C THR A 260 9.59 -15.32 1.12
N LEU A 261 9.53 -14.99 -0.17
CA LEU A 261 8.40 -14.31 -0.80
C LEU A 261 8.08 -14.95 -2.14
N ARG A 262 6.79 -15.06 -2.46
CA ARG A 262 6.31 -15.55 -3.77
C ARG A 262 5.11 -14.76 -4.26
N VAL A 263 4.93 -14.72 -5.57
CA VAL A 263 3.69 -14.28 -6.22
C VAL A 263 3.08 -15.49 -6.92
N VAL A 264 1.80 -15.76 -6.69
CA VAL A 264 1.08 -16.91 -7.25
C VAL A 264 -0.19 -16.44 -7.95
N LEU A 265 -0.49 -17.02 -9.10
CA LEU A 265 -1.76 -16.85 -9.81
C LEU A 265 -2.66 -18.04 -9.48
N THR A 266 -3.65 -17.80 -8.64
CA THR A 266 -4.63 -18.80 -8.21
C THR A 266 -5.93 -18.62 -8.97
N GLN A 267 -6.76 -19.67 -9.00
CA GLN A 267 -8.12 -19.56 -9.53
C GLN A 267 -9.12 -20.34 -8.68
N THR A 268 -10.36 -19.88 -8.69
CA THR A 268 -11.56 -20.61 -8.30
C THR A 268 -12.36 -20.98 -9.56
N SER A 269 -13.56 -21.52 -9.40
CA SER A 269 -14.46 -21.78 -10.54
C SER A 269 -14.90 -20.51 -11.28
N THR A 270 -14.79 -19.34 -10.65
CA THR A 270 -15.35 -18.07 -11.18
C THR A 270 -14.36 -16.92 -11.20
N GLU A 271 -13.24 -16.99 -10.48
CA GLU A 271 -12.33 -15.87 -10.28
C GLU A 271 -10.87 -16.29 -10.39
N GLY A 272 -10.01 -15.37 -10.84
CA GLY A 272 -8.57 -15.51 -10.86
C GLY A 272 -7.92 -14.44 -10.00
N HIS A 273 -6.99 -14.82 -9.12
CA HIS A 273 -6.34 -13.91 -8.19
C HIS A 273 -4.82 -14.01 -8.28
N LEU A 274 -4.16 -12.89 -8.54
CA LEU A 274 -2.70 -12.79 -8.39
C LEU A 274 -2.40 -12.33 -6.96
N GLN A 275 -1.71 -13.19 -6.21
CA GLN A 275 -1.51 -13.03 -4.78
C GLN A 275 -0.04 -13.05 -4.41
N ARG A 276 0.37 -12.12 -3.55
CA ARG A 276 1.72 -12.07 -2.99
C ARG A 276 1.71 -12.56 -1.56
N PHE A 277 2.57 -13.53 -1.27
CA PHE A 277 2.71 -14.10 0.06
C PHE A 277 4.13 -13.96 0.60
N THR A 278 4.25 -13.74 1.90
CA THR A 278 5.50 -13.88 2.65
C THR A 278 5.39 -15.02 3.66
N TRP A 279 6.46 -15.78 3.85
CA TRP A 279 6.46 -16.87 4.81
C TRP A 279 6.79 -16.36 6.21
N VAL A 280 5.97 -16.74 7.20
CA VAL A 280 6.16 -16.37 8.60
C VAL A 280 6.60 -17.61 9.37
N ASN A 281 7.88 -17.64 9.79
CA ASN A 281 8.45 -18.78 10.51
C ASN A 281 7.80 -19.04 11.88
N GLN A 282 7.33 -18.00 12.57
CA GLN A 282 6.70 -18.15 13.89
C GLN A 282 5.37 -18.91 13.82
N THR A 283 4.57 -18.65 12.79
CA THR A 283 3.25 -19.27 12.60
C THR A 283 3.28 -20.45 11.64
N GLN A 284 4.42 -20.70 10.98
CA GLN A 284 4.58 -21.73 9.95
C GLN A 284 3.50 -21.61 8.87
N SER A 285 3.25 -20.39 8.41
CA SER A 285 2.19 -20.09 7.44
C SER A 285 2.57 -18.99 6.45
N TRP A 286 1.90 -19.01 5.31
CA TRP A 286 1.97 -17.95 4.32
C TRP A 286 1.04 -16.80 4.71
N LEU A 287 1.61 -15.61 4.91
CA LEU A 287 0.87 -14.38 5.12
C LEU A 287 0.60 -13.71 3.77
N LEU A 288 -0.68 -13.48 3.45
CA LEU A 288 -1.09 -12.72 2.26
C LEU A 288 -0.77 -11.24 2.45
N LEU A 289 0.03 -10.68 1.55
CA LEU A 289 0.40 -9.26 1.55
C LEU A 289 -0.48 -8.44 0.61
N VAL A 290 -0.72 -8.96 -0.60
CA VAL A 290 -1.46 -8.27 -1.67
C VAL A 290 -2.25 -9.31 -2.46
N SER A 291 -3.48 -8.97 -2.85
CA SER A 291 -4.32 -9.76 -3.76
C SER A 291 -4.91 -8.81 -4.79
N ILE A 292 -4.83 -9.17 -6.08
CA ILE A 292 -5.53 -8.47 -7.17
C ILE A 292 -6.33 -9.49 -8.00
N PRO A 293 -7.55 -9.15 -8.48
CA PRO A 293 -8.32 -7.91 -8.23
C PRO A 293 -8.65 -7.69 -6.74
N ARG A 294 -8.80 -6.42 -6.32
CA ARG A 294 -9.12 -6.07 -4.91
C ARG A 294 -10.60 -6.00 -4.63
N ASP A 295 -11.34 -5.51 -5.61
CA ASP A 295 -12.78 -5.28 -5.56
C ASP A 295 -13.32 -5.16 -6.99
N ARG A 296 -14.62 -4.90 -7.11
CA ARG A 296 -15.34 -4.85 -8.39
C ARG A 296 -14.82 -3.76 -9.34
N CYS A 297 -14.23 -2.67 -8.83
CA CYS A 297 -13.67 -1.62 -9.70
C CYS A 297 -12.35 -2.02 -10.36
N ASP A 298 -11.77 -3.15 -9.97
CA ASP A 298 -10.64 -3.75 -10.68
C ASP A 298 -11.08 -4.70 -11.82
N ASP A 299 -12.38 -5.06 -11.89
CA ASP A 299 -12.92 -5.81 -13.03
C ASP A 299 -12.79 -4.96 -14.29
N TYR A 300 -12.13 -5.51 -15.31
CA TYR A 300 -11.83 -4.78 -16.52
C TYR A 300 -13.12 -4.24 -17.18
N ALA A 301 -13.16 -2.93 -17.39
CA ALA A 301 -14.26 -2.23 -18.05
C ALA A 301 -15.65 -2.45 -17.40
N LEU A 302 -15.71 -2.61 -16.06
CA LEU A 302 -16.98 -2.60 -15.31
C LEU A 302 -17.82 -1.36 -15.66
N CYS A 303 -17.16 -0.21 -15.68
CA CYS A 303 -17.74 1.04 -16.15
C CYS A 303 -17.31 1.28 -17.61
N GLY A 304 -18.28 1.50 -18.50
CA GLY A 304 -18.03 1.71 -19.92
C GLY A 304 -17.25 3.01 -20.22
N ALA A 305 -17.02 3.28 -21.50
CA ALA A 305 -16.19 4.42 -21.92
C ALA A 305 -16.64 5.77 -21.31
N TYR A 306 -15.67 6.62 -20.98
CA TYR A 306 -15.84 7.95 -20.38
C TYR A 306 -16.61 7.97 -19.05
N SER A 307 -16.44 6.92 -18.25
CA SER A 307 -16.92 6.84 -16.87
C SER A 307 -15.83 6.35 -15.93
N THR A 308 -15.97 6.66 -14.65
CA THR A 308 -15.06 6.26 -13.58
C THR A 308 -15.75 5.30 -12.63
N CYS A 309 -15.00 4.31 -12.16
CA CYS A 309 -15.43 3.43 -11.08
C CYS A 309 -14.94 3.94 -9.73
N GLU A 310 -15.85 4.05 -8.75
CA GLU A 310 -15.54 4.45 -7.37
C GLU A 310 -16.33 3.59 -6.37
N VAL A 311 -15.59 2.77 -5.60
CA VAL A 311 -16.14 1.68 -4.75
C VAL A 311 -17.16 2.17 -3.72
N MET A 312 -16.96 3.37 -3.18
CA MET A 312 -17.74 3.91 -2.07
C MET A 312 -18.94 4.78 -2.51
N THR A 313 -19.24 4.82 -3.81
CA THR A 313 -20.30 5.65 -4.36
C THR A 313 -21.45 4.83 -4.92
N GLU A 314 -22.67 5.38 -4.85
CA GLU A 314 -23.85 4.82 -5.49
C GLU A 314 -24.42 5.83 -6.50
N PRO A 315 -24.48 5.50 -7.81
CA PRO A 315 -23.97 4.27 -8.44
C PRO A 315 -22.43 4.20 -8.47
N VAL A 316 -21.88 2.98 -8.49
CA VAL A 316 -20.44 2.70 -8.51
C VAL A 316 -19.75 3.30 -9.75
N CYS A 317 -20.47 3.35 -10.88
CA CYS A 317 -20.00 3.99 -12.10
C CYS A 317 -20.60 5.39 -12.23
N GLN A 318 -19.74 6.37 -12.51
CA GLN A 318 -20.14 7.76 -12.72
C GLN A 318 -19.59 8.28 -14.05
N CYS A 319 -20.42 8.98 -14.84
CA CYS A 319 -19.90 9.66 -16.02
C CYS A 319 -18.90 10.74 -15.61
N LEU A 320 -17.83 10.85 -16.38
CA LEU A 320 -16.90 11.96 -16.26
C LEU A 320 -17.65 13.30 -16.48
N LYS A 321 -17.20 14.37 -15.82
CA LYS A 321 -17.79 15.71 -15.97
C LYS A 321 -17.79 16.15 -17.44
N GLY A 322 -18.94 16.62 -17.92
CA GLY A 322 -19.20 16.97 -19.32
C GLY A 322 -19.56 15.77 -20.22
N PHE A 323 -19.84 14.62 -19.61
CA PHE A 323 -20.38 13.43 -20.26
C PHE A 323 -21.68 12.98 -19.58
N LYS A 324 -22.54 12.32 -20.35
CA LYS A 324 -23.81 11.75 -19.90
C LYS A 324 -23.99 10.32 -20.38
N PRO A 325 -24.81 9.48 -19.72
CA PRO A 325 -25.01 8.10 -20.13
C PRO A 325 -25.44 7.98 -21.60
N LYS A 326 -24.90 7.00 -22.33
CA LYS A 326 -25.36 6.72 -23.70
C LYS A 326 -26.82 6.25 -23.70
N SER A 327 -27.15 5.38 -22.75
CA SER A 327 -28.49 4.86 -22.46
C SER A 327 -28.86 5.17 -21.01
N PRO A 328 -29.68 6.21 -20.75
CA PRO A 328 -30.11 6.55 -19.40
C PRO A 328 -30.96 5.46 -18.73
N GLN A 329 -31.67 4.64 -19.53
CA GLN A 329 -32.46 3.54 -19.02
C GLN A 329 -31.56 2.45 -18.42
N ASP A 330 -30.65 1.89 -19.24
CA ASP A 330 -29.71 0.85 -18.82
C ASP A 330 -28.86 1.32 -17.62
N TRP A 331 -28.42 2.57 -17.65
CA TRP A 331 -27.63 3.17 -16.55
C TRP A 331 -28.37 3.18 -15.21
N ASN A 332 -29.68 3.48 -15.23
CA ASN A 332 -30.53 3.47 -14.03
C ASN A 332 -30.86 2.03 -13.57
N GLU A 333 -30.80 1.06 -14.48
CA GLU A 333 -30.95 -0.36 -14.21
C GLU A 333 -29.62 -1.04 -13.82
N THR A 334 -28.57 -0.25 -13.54
CA THR A 334 -27.21 -0.70 -13.16
C THR A 334 -26.41 -1.41 -14.25
N ASP A 335 -26.81 -1.27 -15.52
CA ASP A 335 -25.98 -1.63 -16.67
C ASP A 335 -25.21 -0.40 -17.18
N TRP A 336 -23.92 -0.36 -16.85
CA TRP A 336 -23.00 0.72 -17.22
C TRP A 336 -22.13 0.39 -18.44
N SER A 337 -22.36 -0.75 -19.10
CA SER A 337 -21.49 -1.29 -20.16
C SER A 337 -21.36 -0.36 -21.37
N GLN A 338 -22.44 0.36 -21.71
CA GLN A 338 -22.45 1.32 -22.82
C GLN A 338 -21.62 2.57 -22.54
N GLY A 339 -21.35 2.87 -21.27
CA GLY A 339 -20.64 4.06 -20.83
C GLY A 339 -21.38 5.36 -21.13
N CYS A 340 -20.59 6.41 -21.31
CA CYS A 340 -21.05 7.78 -21.46
C CYS A 340 -20.67 8.35 -22.83
N LYS A 341 -21.36 9.40 -23.23
CA LYS A 341 -21.07 10.22 -24.41
C LYS A 341 -20.90 11.67 -24.00
N ARG A 342 -20.13 12.42 -24.79
CA ARG A 342 -19.95 13.86 -24.59
C ARG A 342 -21.29 14.58 -24.60
N GLU A 343 -21.45 15.56 -23.73
CA GLU A 343 -22.62 16.45 -23.77
C GLU A 343 -22.51 17.44 -24.94
N THR A 344 -21.31 17.98 -25.13
CA THR A 344 -20.98 18.92 -26.21
C THR A 344 -19.99 18.29 -27.19
N PHE A 345 -20.28 18.39 -28.49
CA PHE A 345 -19.42 17.85 -29.55
C PHE A 345 -18.10 18.65 -29.68
N LEU A 346 -17.00 17.95 -29.96
CA LEU A 346 -15.70 18.57 -30.27
C LEU A 346 -15.59 18.79 -31.78
N ASN A 347 -15.33 20.02 -32.19
CA ASN A 347 -15.20 20.40 -33.60
C ASN A 347 -13.77 20.78 -33.98
N CYS A 348 -12.80 20.58 -33.09
CA CYS A 348 -11.40 20.99 -33.24
C CYS A 348 -11.25 22.47 -33.60
N SER A 349 -12.15 23.33 -33.09
CA SER A 349 -12.11 24.77 -33.32
C SER A 349 -11.37 25.52 -32.20
N GLN A 350 -11.16 26.82 -32.40
CA GLN A 350 -10.53 27.67 -31.39
C GLN A 350 -11.39 27.72 -30.10
N GLY A 351 -10.76 27.42 -28.97
CA GLY A 351 -11.37 27.48 -27.64
C GLY A 351 -11.53 26.14 -26.92
N GLU A 352 -11.28 25.01 -27.59
CA GLU A 352 -11.13 23.73 -26.90
C GLU A 352 -9.95 23.75 -25.93
N GLY A 353 -10.02 22.91 -24.91
CA GLY A 353 -8.97 22.77 -23.91
C GLY A 353 -9.13 21.46 -23.15
N PHE A 354 -8.60 21.40 -21.94
CA PHE A 354 -8.54 20.17 -21.17
C PHE A 354 -9.07 20.35 -19.77
N LEU A 355 -9.84 19.37 -19.31
CA LEU A 355 -10.25 19.24 -17.92
C LEU A 355 -9.34 18.23 -17.24
N LYS A 356 -8.77 18.63 -16.10
CA LYS A 356 -7.86 17.80 -15.30
C LYS A 356 -8.66 16.93 -14.33
N TYR A 357 -8.42 15.62 -14.39
CA TYR A 357 -8.84 14.63 -13.41
C TYR A 357 -7.62 14.19 -12.61
N THR A 358 -7.74 14.09 -11.29
CA THR A 358 -6.62 13.81 -10.39
C THR A 358 -6.86 12.48 -9.66
N GLY A 359 -5.78 11.72 -9.46
CA GLY A 359 -5.84 10.49 -8.66
C GLY A 359 -6.64 9.38 -9.33
N VAL A 360 -6.49 9.21 -10.65
CA VAL A 360 -7.17 8.15 -11.40
C VAL A 360 -6.19 7.06 -11.83
N LYS A 361 -6.67 5.82 -11.89
CA LYS A 361 -6.06 4.78 -12.72
C LYS A 361 -6.18 5.22 -14.18
N LEU A 362 -5.05 5.40 -14.86
CA LEU A 362 -5.05 5.84 -16.26
C LEU A 362 -5.83 4.85 -17.15
N PRO A 363 -6.52 5.30 -18.22
CA PRO A 363 -7.33 4.45 -19.08
C PRO A 363 -6.52 3.35 -19.78
N ASP A 364 -7.20 2.36 -20.37
CA ASP A 364 -6.57 1.34 -21.23
C ASP A 364 -5.66 2.00 -22.28
N THR A 365 -4.48 1.42 -22.49
CA THR A 365 -3.42 2.02 -23.32
C THR A 365 -3.49 1.64 -24.81
N THR A 366 -4.52 0.90 -25.23
CA THR A 366 -4.74 0.52 -26.62
C THR A 366 -4.92 1.77 -27.49
N GLY A 367 -4.01 1.97 -28.45
CA GLY A 367 -4.03 3.13 -29.33
C GLY A 367 -3.43 4.40 -28.72
N THR A 368 -2.62 4.28 -27.66
CA THR A 368 -1.81 5.39 -27.13
C THR A 368 -0.56 5.65 -27.97
N ARG A 369 -0.02 6.88 -27.84
CA ARG A 369 1.33 7.21 -28.30
C ARG A 369 2.15 7.78 -27.15
N VAL A 370 3.39 7.34 -27.01
CA VAL A 370 4.29 7.76 -25.93
C VAL A 370 5.50 8.50 -26.47
N ASN A 371 5.80 9.67 -25.91
CA ASN A 371 7.03 10.41 -26.13
C ASN A 371 7.68 10.78 -24.80
N ARG A 372 8.77 10.07 -24.45
CA ARG A 372 9.46 10.24 -23.16
C ARG A 372 10.25 11.54 -23.04
N SER A 373 10.58 12.20 -24.15
CA SER A 373 11.38 13.43 -24.15
C SER A 373 10.53 14.70 -24.04
N MET A 374 9.22 14.59 -24.30
CA MET A 374 8.27 15.70 -24.31
C MET A 374 7.80 15.99 -22.89
N ASP A 375 7.72 17.27 -22.51
CA ASP A 375 7.13 17.66 -21.22
C ASP A 375 5.59 17.74 -21.28
N LEU A 376 4.95 17.92 -20.12
CA LEU A 376 3.50 17.90 -20.00
C LEU A 376 2.82 19.09 -20.71
N GLU A 377 3.47 20.26 -20.77
CA GLU A 377 2.91 21.45 -21.42
C GLU A 377 2.95 21.28 -22.95
N GLU A 378 4.08 20.82 -23.46
CA GLU A 378 4.25 20.46 -24.88
C GLU A 378 3.30 19.32 -25.28
N CYS A 379 3.06 18.36 -24.38
CA CYS A 379 2.09 17.28 -24.56
C CYS A 379 0.67 17.82 -24.80
N GLY A 380 0.23 18.76 -23.96
CA GLY A 380 -1.06 19.43 -24.12
C GLY A 380 -1.18 20.19 -25.44
N VAL A 381 -0.13 20.91 -25.85
CA VAL A 381 -0.10 21.64 -27.13
C VAL A 381 -0.18 20.68 -28.32
N ASN A 382 0.57 19.57 -28.30
CA ASN A 382 0.56 18.58 -29.37
C ASN A 382 -0.78 17.83 -29.45
N CYS A 383 -1.37 17.48 -28.31
CA CYS A 383 -2.70 16.89 -28.26
C CYS A 383 -3.76 17.85 -28.81
N LEU A 384 -3.70 19.15 -28.47
CA LEU A 384 -4.67 20.13 -28.95
C LEU A 384 -4.59 20.32 -30.49
N LYS A 385 -3.36 20.33 -31.05
CA LYS A 385 -3.12 20.41 -32.50
C LYS A 385 -3.64 19.19 -33.26
N ASN A 386 -3.68 18.02 -32.63
CA ASN A 386 -4.17 16.80 -33.25
C ASN A 386 -5.65 16.57 -32.90
N CYS A 387 -6.56 16.81 -33.85
CA CYS A 387 -8.01 16.70 -33.62
C CYS A 387 -8.50 15.31 -33.17
N SER A 388 -7.71 14.25 -33.38
CA SER A 388 -8.05 12.90 -32.93
C SER A 388 -7.60 12.62 -31.49
N CYS A 389 -6.76 13.47 -30.89
CA CYS A 389 -6.34 13.29 -29.51
C CYS A 389 -7.49 13.64 -28.56
N VAL A 390 -7.84 12.70 -27.67
CA VAL A 390 -8.96 12.85 -26.73
C VAL A 390 -8.50 13.08 -25.28
N ALA A 391 -7.30 12.66 -24.92
CA ALA A 391 -6.71 12.90 -23.61
C ALA A 391 -5.18 12.78 -23.64
N TYR A 392 -4.53 13.33 -22.62
CA TYR A 392 -3.10 13.14 -22.38
C TYR A 392 -2.77 13.08 -20.89
N SER A 393 -1.57 12.59 -20.59
CA SER A 393 -0.99 12.57 -19.25
C SER A 393 0.55 12.54 -19.32
N SER A 394 1.22 12.66 -18.17
CA SER A 394 2.65 12.38 -18.05
C SER A 394 2.87 10.87 -18.12
N SER A 395 3.93 10.42 -18.79
CA SER A 395 4.24 8.99 -18.89
C SER A 395 5.17 8.48 -17.78
N ASP A 396 5.79 9.38 -17.03
CA ASP A 396 6.70 9.06 -15.94
C ASP A 396 6.55 10.11 -14.83
N ILE A 397 6.11 9.68 -13.65
CA ILE A 397 5.87 10.57 -12.50
C ILE A 397 7.07 10.65 -11.54
N SER A 398 8.20 10.02 -11.87
CA SER A 398 9.40 10.08 -11.05
C SER A 398 10.02 11.48 -11.06
N GLY A 399 10.62 11.88 -9.93
CA GLY A 399 11.24 13.20 -9.79
C GLY A 399 10.23 14.34 -9.93
N SER A 400 10.40 15.20 -10.95
CA SER A 400 9.48 16.29 -11.27
C SER A 400 8.33 15.91 -12.20
N GLY A 401 8.28 14.64 -12.62
CA GLY A 401 7.44 14.19 -13.74
C GLY A 401 8.07 14.53 -15.10
N SER A 402 7.90 13.64 -16.07
CA SER A 402 8.43 13.78 -17.43
C SER A 402 7.68 12.90 -18.44
N GLY A 403 7.92 13.16 -19.72
CA GLY A 403 7.31 12.40 -20.80
C GLY A 403 5.82 12.69 -21.00
N CYS A 404 5.32 12.24 -22.14
CA CYS A 404 3.98 12.48 -22.64
C CYS A 404 3.37 11.18 -23.13
N VAL A 405 2.11 10.94 -22.75
CA VAL A 405 1.27 9.93 -23.34
C VAL A 405 -0.04 10.57 -23.83
N MET A 406 -0.46 10.23 -25.05
CA MET A 406 -1.69 10.71 -25.66
C MET A 406 -2.59 9.55 -26.07
N TRP A 407 -3.90 9.69 -25.81
CA TRP A 407 -4.94 8.75 -26.21
C TRP A 407 -5.68 9.24 -27.45
N PHE A 408 -5.98 8.30 -28.36
CA PHE A 408 -6.70 8.54 -29.62
C PHE A 408 -7.96 7.69 -29.77
N THR A 409 -8.31 6.95 -28.72
CA THR A 409 -9.42 6.01 -28.63
C THR A 409 -10.31 6.37 -27.44
N ASP A 410 -11.49 5.75 -27.36
CA ASP A 410 -12.38 5.93 -26.22
C ASP A 410 -11.69 5.56 -24.90
N LEU A 411 -11.83 6.41 -23.89
CA LEU A 411 -11.19 6.21 -22.60
C LEU A 411 -12.01 5.23 -21.77
N ILE A 412 -11.47 4.05 -21.51
CA ILE A 412 -12.16 2.96 -20.80
C ILE A 412 -11.31 2.45 -19.63
N ASP A 413 -11.97 1.79 -18.68
CA ASP A 413 -11.33 1.16 -17.51
C ASP A 413 -10.64 2.17 -16.59
N ILE A 414 -11.29 3.32 -16.38
CA ILE A 414 -10.84 4.37 -15.45
C ILE A 414 -11.42 4.10 -14.07
N ARG A 415 -10.58 4.25 -13.05
CA ARG A 415 -10.96 4.08 -11.65
C ARG A 415 -10.47 5.27 -10.84
N GLN A 416 -11.29 5.74 -9.90
CA GLN A 416 -10.87 6.71 -8.90
C GLN A 416 -10.04 6.01 -7.82
N MET A 417 -8.89 6.59 -7.47
CA MET A 417 -7.94 6.04 -6.52
C MET A 417 -7.86 6.93 -5.28
N ASP A 418 -8.05 6.35 -4.10
CA ASP A 418 -7.95 7.08 -2.83
C ASP A 418 -6.48 7.28 -2.44
N GLY A 419 -6.02 8.53 -2.43
CA GLY A 419 -4.64 8.88 -2.02
C GLY A 419 -3.53 8.36 -2.95
N ALA A 420 -3.89 7.85 -4.14
CA ALA A 420 -2.99 7.33 -5.16
C ALA A 420 -3.49 7.74 -6.56
N GLY A 421 -2.92 7.16 -7.62
CA GLY A 421 -3.30 7.42 -9.01
C GLY A 421 -2.57 8.60 -9.63
N GLU A 422 -2.99 8.96 -10.84
CA GLU A 422 -2.29 9.93 -11.69
C GLU A 422 -3.25 11.00 -12.22
N ASP A 423 -2.67 12.06 -12.78
CA ASP A 423 -3.43 13.11 -13.42
C ASP A 423 -3.77 12.74 -14.87
N LEU A 424 -5.00 12.98 -15.30
CA LEU A 424 -5.46 12.74 -16.67
C LEU A 424 -6.14 13.99 -17.20
N TYR A 425 -5.70 14.45 -18.37
CA TYR A 425 -6.21 15.67 -19.01
C TYR A 425 -7.10 15.29 -20.19
N ILE A 426 -8.41 15.43 -20.02
CA ILE A 426 -9.38 15.03 -21.04
C ILE A 426 -9.80 16.25 -21.85
N ARG A 427 -9.76 16.13 -23.18
CA ARG A 427 -10.12 17.21 -24.10
C ARG A 427 -11.61 17.54 -23.99
N MET A 428 -11.94 18.82 -23.85
CA MET A 428 -13.30 19.33 -23.66
C MET A 428 -13.59 20.53 -24.57
N ALA A 429 -14.88 20.74 -24.87
CA ALA A 429 -15.34 21.93 -25.56
C ALA A 429 -15.19 23.17 -24.67
N ALA A 430 -15.01 24.34 -25.29
CA ALA A 430 -14.84 25.62 -24.59
C ALA A 430 -15.95 25.89 -23.54
N SER A 431 -17.21 25.57 -23.89
CA SER A 431 -18.38 25.76 -23.03
C SER A 431 -18.29 24.99 -21.72
N GLU A 432 -17.71 23.80 -21.74
CA GLU A 432 -17.55 22.93 -20.57
C GLU A 432 -16.50 23.47 -19.61
N LEU A 433 -15.46 24.13 -20.13
CA LEU A 433 -14.36 24.72 -19.33
C LEU A 433 -14.80 26.02 -18.63
N VAL A 434 -15.65 26.81 -19.27
CA VAL A 434 -16.18 28.08 -18.70
C VAL A 434 -17.16 27.83 -17.55
N SER A 435 -17.83 26.67 -17.51
CA SER A 435 -18.70 26.30 -16.39
C SER A 435 -17.93 26.32 -15.05
N GLU A 436 -16.65 25.98 -15.07
CA GLU A 436 -15.79 25.92 -13.89
C GLU A 436 -15.31 27.30 -13.43
N SER A 437 -15.04 28.22 -14.36
CA SER A 437 -14.68 29.61 -14.02
C SER A 437 -15.88 30.37 -13.42
N LYS A 438 -17.11 30.11 -13.88
CA LYS A 438 -18.34 30.66 -13.27
C LYS A 438 -18.64 30.08 -11.89
N SER A 439 -18.36 28.80 -11.66
CA SER A 439 -18.51 28.16 -10.35
C SER A 439 -17.58 28.80 -9.30
N LYS A 440 -16.27 28.89 -9.61
CA LYS A 440 -15.29 29.59 -8.76
C LYS A 440 -15.62 31.07 -8.57
N GLY A 441 -16.12 31.73 -9.61
CA GLY A 441 -16.57 33.12 -9.54
C GLY A 441 -17.74 33.34 -8.57
N LYS A 442 -18.71 32.41 -8.51
CA LYS A 442 -19.82 32.48 -7.55
C LYS A 442 -19.34 32.34 -6.11
N GLU A 443 -18.42 31.43 -5.85
CA GLU A 443 -17.84 31.22 -4.52
C GLU A 443 -17.04 32.45 -4.05
N LEU A 444 -16.25 33.05 -4.94
CA LEU A 444 -15.52 34.29 -4.67
C LEU A 444 -16.47 35.48 -4.43
N VAL A 445 -17.57 35.60 -5.21
CA VAL A 445 -18.58 36.64 -5.03
C VAL A 445 -19.31 36.49 -3.70
N VAL A 446 -19.65 35.27 -3.28
CA VAL A 446 -20.26 35.02 -1.96
C VAL A 446 -19.30 35.43 -0.83
N ILE A 447 -18.01 35.09 -0.93
CA ILE A 447 -16.99 35.53 0.04
C ILE A 447 -16.89 37.07 0.08
N ILE A 448 -16.86 37.73 -1.08
CA ILE A 448 -16.81 39.20 -1.15
C ILE A 448 -18.05 39.84 -0.54
N VAL A 449 -19.25 39.29 -0.79
CA VAL A 449 -20.51 39.79 -0.22
C VAL A 449 -20.52 39.63 1.30
N ILE A 450 -20.04 38.50 1.84
CA ILE A 450 -19.90 38.28 3.28
C ILE A 450 -18.91 39.29 3.88
N ILE A 451 -17.77 39.52 3.24
CA ILE A 451 -16.77 40.51 3.71
C ILE A 451 -17.37 41.91 3.70
N ILE A 452 -18.08 42.31 2.63
CA ILE A 452 -18.73 43.63 2.55
C ILE A 452 -19.79 43.77 3.64
N ALA A 453 -20.58 42.73 3.91
CA ALA A 453 -21.59 42.75 4.97
C ALA A 453 -20.96 42.90 6.37
N ILE A 454 -19.84 42.21 6.63
CA ILE A 454 -19.10 42.32 7.89
C ILE A 454 -18.50 43.73 8.04
N VAL A 455 -17.89 44.26 6.98
CA VAL A 455 -17.31 45.62 6.99
C VAL A 455 -18.41 46.68 7.18
N ALA A 456 -19.55 46.54 6.51
CA ALA A 456 -20.69 47.43 6.70
C ALA A 456 -21.23 47.37 8.14
N ALA A 457 -21.36 46.17 8.71
CA ALA A 457 -21.77 46.00 10.11
C ALA A 457 -20.77 46.64 11.08
N MET A 458 -19.46 46.48 10.84
CA MET A 458 -18.40 47.10 11.63
C MET A 458 -18.44 48.63 11.54
N VAL A 459 -18.71 49.19 10.35
CA VAL A 459 -18.87 50.65 10.17
C VAL A 459 -20.11 51.17 10.88
N VAL A 460 -21.23 50.46 10.81
CA VAL A 460 -22.46 50.82 11.54
C VAL A 460 -22.23 50.75 13.05
N LEU A 461 -21.53 49.73 13.56
CA LEU A 461 -21.17 49.61 14.97
C LEU A 461 -20.18 50.70 15.40
N ALA A 462 -19.22 51.07 14.54
CA ALA A 462 -18.27 52.15 14.81
C ALA A 462 -18.96 53.53 14.81
N LEU A 463 -19.87 53.78 13.87
CA LEU A 463 -20.67 55.01 13.80
C LEU A 463 -21.66 55.07 14.96
N GLY A 464 -22.30 53.96 15.32
CA GLY A 464 -23.14 53.83 16.51
C GLY A 464 -22.36 54.11 17.78
N SER A 465 -21.18 53.50 17.93
CA SER A 465 -20.25 53.75 19.04
C SER A 465 -19.77 55.21 19.06
N TRP A 466 -19.48 55.81 17.91
CA TRP A 466 -19.08 57.21 17.79
C TRP A 466 -20.21 58.18 18.16
N PHE A 467 -21.44 57.87 17.77
CA PHE A 467 -22.63 58.66 18.16
C PHE A 467 -22.94 58.51 19.66
N PHE A 468 -22.79 57.29 20.21
CA PHE A 468 -22.91 57.02 21.65
C PHE A 468 -21.78 57.69 22.46
N LEU A 469 -20.55 57.72 21.96
CA LEU A 469 -19.41 58.39 22.58
C LEU A 469 -19.51 59.91 22.48
N LYS A 470 -20.06 60.46 21.39
CA LYS A 470 -20.35 61.89 21.24
C LYS A 470 -21.48 62.34 22.18
N LYS A 471 -22.46 61.48 22.47
CA LYS A 471 -23.50 61.69 23.50
C LYS A 471 -22.96 61.53 24.94
N ARG A 472 -21.85 60.82 25.13
CA ARG A 472 -21.15 60.65 26.42
C ARG A 472 -20.05 61.69 26.72
N ARG A 473 -19.93 62.77 25.93
CA ARG A 473 -19.11 63.96 26.29
C ARG A 473 -19.78 64.89 27.32
N ALA A 474 -20.87 64.47 27.94
CA ALA A 474 -21.36 64.98 29.21
C ALA A 474 -21.50 63.80 30.19
N LYS A 475 -20.72 63.83 31.27
CA LYS A 475 -20.54 62.81 32.32
C LYS A 475 -19.67 61.60 31.93
N GLY A 476 -18.38 61.70 32.31
CA GLY A 476 -17.48 60.54 32.43
C GLY A 476 -17.91 59.64 33.60
N VAL A 477 -17.97 58.32 33.36
CA VAL A 477 -16.95 57.29 33.69
C VAL A 477 -17.03 56.93 35.19
N HIS A 478 -17.31 55.70 35.64
CA HIS A 478 -17.01 54.34 35.16
C HIS A 478 -18.14 53.41 35.59
N GLU A 479 -18.59 52.50 34.72
CA GLU A 479 -19.46 51.38 35.11
C GLU A 479 -18.73 50.07 34.77
N LYS A 480 -18.54 49.25 35.80
CA LYS A 480 -18.01 47.89 35.77
C LYS A 480 -19.06 46.98 35.13
N GLU A 481 -18.63 46.05 34.28
CA GLU A 481 -19.41 44.83 34.07
C GLU A 481 -18.87 43.75 35.02
N ASP A 482 -19.77 43.26 35.86
CA ASP A 482 -19.55 42.29 36.92
C ASP A 482 -19.06 40.94 36.40
N PHE A 483 -17.91 40.51 36.94
CA PHE A 483 -17.61 39.10 37.13
C PHE A 483 -17.46 38.89 38.64
N GLU A 484 -18.38 38.15 39.26
CA GLU A 484 -18.38 37.80 40.69
C GLU A 484 -17.29 36.76 41.04
N LEU A 485 -16.05 36.96 40.57
CA LEU A 485 -14.89 36.17 40.99
C LEU A 485 -14.09 36.96 42.04
N PRO A 486 -13.87 36.41 43.24
CA PRO A 486 -12.99 37.02 44.24
C PRO A 486 -11.60 37.32 43.67
N VAL A 487 -11.17 38.57 43.80
CA VAL A 487 -9.80 38.99 43.46
C VAL A 487 -8.99 39.06 44.75
N PHE A 488 -8.01 38.19 44.89
CA PHE A 488 -7.07 38.19 46.02
C PHE A 488 -5.91 39.14 45.74
N ASP A 489 -5.45 39.84 46.77
CA ASP A 489 -4.20 40.60 46.66
C ASP A 489 -2.97 39.66 46.74
N LEU A 490 -1.83 40.12 46.21
CA LEU A 490 -0.62 39.33 46.17
C LEU A 490 -0.10 38.97 47.57
N VAL A 491 -0.39 39.80 48.57
CA VAL A 491 0.05 39.59 49.96
C VAL A 491 -0.65 38.37 50.55
N THR A 492 -1.95 38.26 50.33
CA THR A 492 -2.80 37.14 50.74
C THR A 492 -2.31 35.84 50.11
N ILE A 493 -2.04 35.84 48.81
CA ILE A 493 -1.56 34.64 48.09
C ILE A 493 -0.14 34.25 48.53
N LYS A 494 0.74 35.23 48.75
CA LYS A 494 2.08 34.97 49.30
C LYS A 494 1.99 34.39 50.71
N SER A 495 1.13 34.91 51.57
CA SER A 495 0.94 34.36 52.90
C SER A 495 0.40 32.92 52.84
N ALA A 496 -0.59 32.68 51.97
CA ALA A 496 -1.23 31.37 51.82
C ALA A 496 -0.29 30.28 51.30
N THR A 497 0.72 30.64 50.51
CA THR A 497 1.67 29.71 49.87
C THR A 497 3.04 29.66 50.53
N SER A 498 3.20 30.29 51.71
CA SER A 498 4.51 30.49 52.37
C SER A 498 5.54 31.14 51.44
N ASN A 499 5.12 32.20 50.76
CA ASN A 499 5.87 32.94 49.75
C ASN A 499 6.34 32.06 48.58
N PHE A 500 5.48 31.15 48.11
CA PHE A 500 5.76 30.19 47.05
C PHE A 500 6.96 29.28 47.37
N ALA A 501 7.01 28.76 48.60
CA ALA A 501 8.05 27.83 49.02
C ALA A 501 8.05 26.56 48.16
N GLU A 502 9.23 26.02 47.87
CA GLU A 502 9.42 24.83 47.01
C GLU A 502 8.73 23.58 47.59
N GLU A 503 8.67 23.47 48.91
CA GLU A 503 7.93 22.42 49.63
C GLU A 503 6.42 22.40 49.34
N ASN A 504 5.86 23.52 48.85
CA ASN A 504 4.47 23.65 48.45
C ASN A 504 4.28 23.45 46.94
N LEU A 505 5.32 23.18 46.16
CA LEU A 505 5.19 22.98 44.72
C LEU A 505 4.46 21.66 44.44
N LEU A 506 3.32 21.75 43.75
CA LEU A 506 2.53 20.59 43.33
C LEU A 506 2.99 20.06 41.96
N GLY A 507 3.50 20.93 41.09
CA GLY A 507 4.00 20.60 39.77
C GLY A 507 4.27 21.84 38.92
N GLU A 508 5.04 21.68 37.84
CA GLU A 508 5.39 22.74 36.90
C GLU A 508 5.37 22.23 35.46
N GLY A 509 4.64 22.94 34.59
CA GLY A 509 4.52 22.64 33.17
C GLY A 509 4.68 23.90 32.31
N GLY A 510 4.36 23.81 31.02
CA GLY A 510 4.55 24.91 30.05
C GLY A 510 3.82 26.23 30.38
N PHE A 511 2.85 26.19 31.28
CA PHE A 511 2.04 27.34 31.70
C PHE A 511 2.45 27.94 33.06
N GLY A 512 3.52 27.41 33.67
CA GLY A 512 4.08 27.88 34.94
C GLY A 512 3.79 26.96 36.14
N PRO A 513 4.42 27.25 37.29
CA PRO A 513 4.33 26.41 38.49
C PRO A 513 3.00 26.54 39.24
N VAL A 514 2.58 25.44 39.87
CA VAL A 514 1.39 25.34 40.71
C VAL A 514 1.79 25.03 42.15
N TYR A 515 1.35 25.86 43.09
CA TYR A 515 1.66 25.73 44.51
C TYR A 515 0.43 25.37 45.34
N LYS A 516 0.60 24.52 46.36
CA LYS A 516 -0.38 24.32 47.41
C LYS A 516 -0.37 25.54 48.34
N GLY A 517 -1.54 25.97 48.76
CA GLY A 517 -1.68 27.02 49.77
C GLY A 517 -2.87 26.80 50.69
N LYS A 518 -2.95 27.61 51.74
CA LYS A 518 -4.06 27.61 52.71
C LYS A 518 -4.53 29.05 52.94
N LEU A 519 -5.79 29.34 52.62
CA LEU A 519 -6.40 30.66 52.88
C LEU A 519 -6.85 30.78 54.34
N GLU A 520 -7.18 32.00 54.77
CA GLU A 520 -7.81 32.25 56.06
C GLU A 520 -9.12 31.43 56.18
N GLY A 521 -9.27 30.67 57.27
CA GLY A 521 -10.37 29.71 57.45
C GLY A 521 -10.05 28.25 57.06
N ASP A 522 -8.76 27.92 56.93
CA ASP A 522 -8.24 26.56 56.68
C ASP A 522 -8.59 25.93 55.31
N GLN A 523 -9.08 26.71 54.36
CA GLN A 523 -9.38 26.24 53.01
C GLN A 523 -8.08 25.97 52.21
N GLU A 524 -7.87 24.72 51.82
CA GLU A 524 -6.77 24.33 50.94
C GLU A 524 -7.03 24.75 49.49
N ILE A 525 -6.02 25.36 48.86
CA ILE A 525 -6.08 25.90 47.50
C ILE A 525 -4.88 25.45 46.66
N ALA A 526 -5.04 25.46 45.35
CA ALA A 526 -3.96 25.33 44.39
C ALA A 526 -3.80 26.66 43.62
N VAL A 527 -2.60 27.24 43.66
CA VAL A 527 -2.28 28.54 43.05
C VAL A 527 -1.39 28.31 41.84
N LYS A 528 -1.95 28.50 40.64
CA LYS A 528 -1.20 28.45 39.38
C LYS A 528 -0.64 29.84 39.09
N ARG A 529 0.69 29.98 39.14
CA ARG A 529 1.39 31.24 38.85
C ARG A 529 1.84 31.23 37.39
N LEU A 530 1.27 32.15 36.60
CA LEU A 530 1.55 32.19 35.17
C LEU A 530 2.96 32.72 34.89
N SER A 531 3.65 32.11 33.92
CA SER A 531 4.99 32.52 33.52
C SER A 531 5.01 33.92 32.90
N LYS A 532 6.07 34.69 33.19
CA LYS A 532 6.27 36.07 32.71
C LYS A 532 6.68 36.15 31.22
N SER A 533 7.23 35.07 30.65
CA SER A 533 7.84 35.06 29.32
C SER A 533 6.91 34.70 28.16
N SER A 534 5.63 34.42 28.42
CA SER A 534 4.68 34.06 27.36
C SER A 534 3.87 35.27 26.89
N ILE A 535 4.10 35.70 25.64
CA ILE A 535 3.28 36.70 24.91
C ILE A 535 1.81 36.23 24.80
N GLN A 536 1.56 34.92 24.97
CA GLN A 536 0.26 34.25 24.92
C GLN A 536 -0.48 34.24 26.28
N GLY A 537 0.21 34.53 27.39
CA GLY A 537 -0.30 34.31 28.75
C GLY A 537 -1.46 35.21 29.18
N PHE A 538 -1.64 36.41 28.60
CA PHE A 538 -2.77 37.28 28.95
C PHE A 538 -4.09 36.85 28.28
N SER A 539 -4.04 36.42 27.02
CA SER A 539 -5.20 35.85 26.32
C SER A 539 -5.63 34.52 26.93
N GLU A 540 -4.67 33.68 27.35
CA GLU A 540 -4.95 32.41 28.03
C GLU A 540 -5.54 32.65 29.42
N PHE A 541 -4.97 33.54 30.23
CA PHE A 541 -5.55 33.96 31.50
C PHE A 541 -6.99 34.46 31.34
N LYS A 542 -7.23 35.32 30.35
CA LYS A 542 -8.57 35.88 30.09
C LYS A 542 -9.55 34.81 29.61
N ASN A 543 -9.11 33.89 28.75
CA ASN A 543 -9.93 32.76 28.31
C ASN A 543 -10.26 31.81 29.46
N GLU A 544 -9.29 31.46 30.30
CA GLU A 544 -9.46 30.54 31.43
C GLU A 544 -10.41 31.15 32.49
N VAL A 545 -10.24 32.44 32.82
CA VAL A 545 -11.17 33.17 33.70
C VAL A 545 -12.59 33.24 33.11
N ILE A 546 -12.74 33.55 31.81
CA ILE A 546 -14.07 33.68 31.18
C ILE A 546 -14.75 32.32 30.99
N LEU A 547 -14.02 31.27 30.64
CA LEU A 547 -14.56 29.93 30.41
C LEU A 547 -14.93 29.25 31.73
N ILE A 548 -14.02 29.21 32.70
CA ILE A 548 -14.25 28.47 33.95
C ILE A 548 -15.23 29.22 34.87
N SER A 549 -15.28 30.56 34.84
CA SER A 549 -16.34 31.31 35.55
C SER A 549 -17.75 30.97 35.07
N LYS A 550 -17.89 30.63 33.78
CA LYS A 550 -19.17 30.26 33.15
C LYS A 550 -19.47 28.76 33.18
N LEU A 551 -18.47 27.93 33.47
CA LEU A 551 -18.54 26.47 33.45
C LEU A 551 -18.37 25.88 34.86
N GLN A 552 -19.31 26.19 35.76
CA GLN A 552 -19.37 25.53 37.07
C GLN A 552 -20.06 24.17 36.94
N HIS A 553 -19.27 23.10 36.82
CA HIS A 553 -19.80 21.74 36.78
C HIS A 553 -19.24 20.91 37.94
N LYS A 554 -20.06 19.98 38.46
CA LYS A 554 -19.69 19.08 39.58
C LYS A 554 -18.47 18.21 39.33
N ASN A 555 -18.04 18.07 38.06
CA ASN A 555 -16.89 17.27 37.64
C ASN A 555 -15.73 18.13 37.08
N LEU A 556 -15.77 19.46 37.22
CA LEU A 556 -14.66 20.35 36.86
C LEU A 556 -14.08 20.98 38.13
N VAL A 557 -12.77 21.22 38.16
CA VAL A 557 -12.12 21.90 39.29
C VAL A 557 -12.60 23.34 39.33
N LYS A 558 -13.09 23.75 40.50
CA LYS A 558 -13.66 25.07 40.71
C LYS A 558 -12.57 26.13 40.80
N LEU A 559 -12.66 27.14 39.95
CA LEU A 559 -11.93 28.39 40.12
C LEU A 559 -12.54 29.17 41.30
N ILE A 560 -11.74 29.39 42.34
CA ILE A 560 -12.12 30.12 43.56
C ILE A 560 -11.93 31.62 43.37
N GLY A 561 -10.89 32.03 42.63
CA GLY A 561 -10.60 33.43 42.37
C GLY A 561 -9.32 33.63 41.59
N CYS A 562 -8.87 34.88 41.47
CA CYS A 562 -7.63 35.22 40.80
C CYS A 562 -6.86 36.31 41.53
N CYS A 563 -5.57 36.46 41.23
CA CYS A 563 -4.75 37.59 41.66
C CYS A 563 -4.17 38.25 40.42
N ILE A 564 -4.37 39.58 40.30
CA ILE A 564 -3.84 40.39 39.21
C ILE A 564 -3.17 41.62 39.85
N GLN A 565 -1.84 41.60 39.98
CA GLN A 565 -1.10 42.74 40.52
C GLN A 565 0.18 42.98 39.72
N GLY A 566 0.16 44.04 38.90
CA GLY A 566 1.24 44.33 37.96
C GLY A 566 1.42 43.21 36.94
N GLU A 567 2.63 42.64 36.89
CA GLU A 567 2.94 41.50 36.01
C GLU A 567 2.58 40.14 36.61
N GLU A 568 2.25 40.08 37.90
CA GLU A 568 1.89 38.83 38.58
C GLU A 568 0.42 38.49 38.32
N LYS A 569 0.19 37.38 37.59
CA LYS A 569 -1.14 36.85 37.28
C LYS A 569 -1.24 35.42 37.79
N MET A 570 -2.21 35.16 38.64
CA MET A 570 -2.39 33.86 39.28
C MET A 570 -3.85 33.45 39.29
N LEU A 571 -4.09 32.15 39.12
CA LEU A 571 -5.41 31.53 39.24
C LEU A 571 -5.44 30.67 40.50
N VAL A 572 -6.52 30.80 41.28
CA VAL A 572 -6.71 30.12 42.55
C VAL A 572 -7.82 29.09 42.41
N TYR A 573 -7.46 27.82 42.51
CA TYR A 573 -8.36 26.67 42.37
C TYR A 573 -8.58 25.99 43.72
N GLU A 574 -9.66 25.22 43.84
CA GLU A 574 -9.81 24.25 44.94
C GLU A 574 -8.68 23.21 44.87
N TYR A 575 -8.12 22.86 46.04
CA TYR A 575 -7.08 21.83 46.09
C TYR A 575 -7.69 20.43 45.90
N MET A 576 -7.06 19.64 45.04
CA MET A 576 -7.46 18.25 44.76
C MET A 576 -6.43 17.28 45.36
N PRO A 577 -6.78 16.49 46.39
CA PRO A 577 -5.82 15.65 47.11
C PRO A 577 -5.32 14.43 46.32
N ASN A 578 -6.08 13.98 45.31
CA ASN A 578 -5.82 12.73 44.59
C ASN A 578 -4.95 12.87 43.34
N LYS A 579 -4.24 13.99 43.14
CA LYS A 579 -3.48 14.30 41.91
C LYS A 579 -4.36 14.29 40.65
N SER A 580 -3.76 14.49 39.48
CA SER A 580 -4.46 14.57 38.20
C SER A 580 -4.77 13.23 37.56
N LEU A 581 -5.73 13.26 36.64
CA LEU A 581 -6.19 12.10 35.89
C LEU A 581 -5.10 11.51 34.97
N ASP A 582 -4.25 12.33 34.38
CA ASP A 582 -3.13 11.87 33.53
C ASP A 582 -2.15 10.98 34.31
N ALA A 583 -1.92 11.27 35.60
CA ALA A 583 -1.08 10.48 36.49
C ALA A 583 -1.60 9.05 36.73
N PHE A 584 -2.87 8.77 36.40
CA PHE A 584 -3.46 7.42 36.47
C PHE A 584 -3.66 6.80 35.08
N ILE A 585 -3.86 7.61 34.03
CA ILE A 585 -4.05 7.12 32.66
C ILE A 585 -2.73 6.63 32.06
N PHE A 586 -1.60 7.26 32.38
CA PHE A 586 -0.33 7.03 31.67
C PHE A 586 0.71 6.22 32.46
N VAL A 587 0.32 5.54 33.54
CA VAL A 587 1.21 4.58 34.24
C VAL A 587 1.19 3.23 33.52
N SER A 588 2.18 3.06 32.63
CA SER A 588 2.81 1.82 32.12
C SER A 588 2.15 0.43 32.34
N ASN A 589 1.80 -0.19 31.19
CA ASN A 589 1.81 -1.62 30.84
C ASN A 589 1.00 -2.68 31.65
N PHE A 590 -0.09 -3.11 30.99
CA PHE A 590 -0.69 -4.45 30.92
C PHE A 590 -1.44 -5.06 32.14
N LEU A 591 -2.64 -5.55 31.79
CA LEU A 591 -3.57 -6.49 32.45
C LEU A 591 -4.56 -5.97 33.50
N PHE A 592 -5.81 -5.82 33.03
CA PHE A 592 -7.04 -6.34 33.65
C PHE A 592 -7.12 -6.32 35.18
N MET A 593 -7.04 -5.14 35.78
CA MET A 593 -7.70 -4.90 37.06
C MET A 593 -7.97 -3.42 37.24
N GLN A 594 -9.25 -3.07 37.42
CA GLN A 594 -9.81 -1.91 38.13
C GLN A 594 -10.90 -1.13 37.37
N MET A 595 -11.95 -1.80 36.89
CA MET A 595 -13.22 -1.08 36.63
C MET A 595 -13.81 -0.41 37.90
N LYS A 596 -13.31 -0.76 39.11
CA LYS A 596 -13.77 -0.17 40.37
C LYS A 596 -13.08 1.16 40.72
N GLN A 597 -11.76 1.32 40.46
CA GLN A 597 -11.08 2.60 40.71
C GLN A 597 -11.30 3.62 39.59
N THR A 598 -11.50 3.19 38.33
CA THR A 598 -11.90 4.10 37.25
C THR A 598 -13.31 4.67 37.45
N ALA A 599 -14.22 3.91 38.08
CA ALA A 599 -15.56 4.38 38.43
C ALA A 599 -15.56 5.42 39.57
N ASP A 600 -14.67 5.25 40.56
CA ASP A 600 -14.47 6.24 41.63
C ASP A 600 -13.79 7.54 41.10
N CYS A 601 -13.07 7.47 39.99
CA CYS A 601 -12.48 8.62 39.32
C CYS A 601 -13.47 9.35 38.38
N LEU A 602 -14.35 8.63 37.68
CA LEU A 602 -15.42 9.22 36.86
C LEU A 602 -16.52 9.91 37.70
N THR A 603 -16.52 9.69 39.01
CA THR A 603 -17.37 10.40 39.98
C THR A 603 -16.64 11.55 40.69
N GLY A 604 -15.34 11.74 40.44
CA GLY A 604 -14.51 12.82 40.98
C GLY A 604 -14.20 13.91 39.94
N LYS A 605 -14.07 15.16 40.38
CA LYS A 605 -13.78 16.32 39.52
C LYS A 605 -12.44 16.15 38.77
N SER A 606 -12.45 16.36 37.46
CA SER A 606 -11.27 16.39 36.60
C SER A 606 -11.22 17.74 35.87
N ASP A 607 -10.10 18.46 35.98
CA ASP A 607 -9.82 19.58 35.08
C ASP A 607 -8.94 19.11 33.93
N LEU A 608 -9.11 19.71 32.74
CA LEU A 608 -8.42 19.31 31.52
C LEU A 608 -6.98 19.85 31.44
N THR A 609 -6.51 20.64 32.41
CA THR A 609 -5.27 21.43 32.27
C THR A 609 -4.58 21.78 33.59
N LEU A 610 -4.56 20.84 34.54
CA LEU A 610 -3.75 20.90 35.74
C LEU A 610 -2.93 19.61 35.83
N PHE A 611 -1.92 19.47 34.98
CA PHE A 611 -0.50 19.19 35.28
C PHE A 611 0.28 19.12 33.95
#